data_AF-A0A5N9E8A7-F1
#
_entry.id   AF-A0A5N9E8A7-F1
#
_cell.length_a   1.000
_cell.length_b   1.000
_cell.length_c   1.000
_cell.angle_alpha   90.00
_cell.angle_beta   90.00
_cell.angle_gamma   90.00
#
_symmetry.space_group_name_H-M   'P 1'
#
loop_
_entity.id
_entity.type
_entity.pdbx_description
1 polymer ?
#
loop_
_entity_poly.entity_id
_entity_poly.type
_entity_poly.pdbx_seq_one_letter_code
_entity_poly.pdbx_strand_id
1 'polypeptide(L)' 'MYWLKSYPRCSGDLFENSDNYRSYIDCFQCGHSLTAVEEADIRYDNFSTRTYTILLDMPIRVLAAIAA' A
#
# COMPACT_ATOMS: atom_id res chain seq x y z
N MET A 1 2.65 -5.80 9.12
CA MET A 1 2.18 -4.44 8.76
C MET A 1 1.10 -4.55 7.67
N TYR A 2 0.25 -3.54 7.48
CA TYR A 2 -0.74 -3.48 6.40
C TYR A 2 -0.57 -2.20 5.58
N TRP A 3 -0.71 -2.27 4.26
CA TRP A 3 -0.66 -1.15 3.34
C TRP A 3 -1.87 -1.14 2.42
N LEU A 4 -2.79 -0.20 2.65
CA LEU A 4 -4.05 -0.16 1.93
C LEU A 4 -3.89 0.45 0.54
N LYS A 5 -4.42 -0.22 -0.48
CA LYS A 5 -4.34 0.16 -1.90
C LYS A 5 -2.92 0.47 -2.39
N SER A 6 -1.93 -0.22 -1.84
CA SER A 6 -0.52 0.04 -2.12
C SER A 6 0.07 -0.90 -3.18
N TYR A 7 -0.64 -1.96 -3.58
CA TYR A 7 -0.10 -2.83 -4.62
C TYR A 7 -0.22 -2.20 -6.02
N PRO A 8 0.88 -1.99 -6.77
CA PRO A 8 0.84 -1.25 -8.03
C PRO A 8 0.03 -1.94 -9.13
N ARG A 9 -0.07 -3.27 -9.12
CA ARG A 9 -0.73 -4.01 -10.21
C ARG A 9 -2.24 -4.00 -10.13
N CYS A 10 -2.82 -4.18 -8.94
CA CYS A 10 -4.27 -4.30 -8.77
C CYS A 10 -4.87 -3.25 -7.84
N SER A 11 -4.08 -2.30 -7.35
CA SER A 11 -4.49 -1.34 -6.32
C SER A 11 -5.08 -2.01 -5.07
N GLY A 12 -4.62 -3.23 -4.78
CA GLY A 12 -5.03 -4.01 -3.63
C GLY A 12 -4.24 -3.67 -2.37
N ASP A 13 -4.68 -4.26 -1.28
CA ASP A 13 -4.09 -4.13 0.03
C ASP A 13 -2.96 -5.14 0.17
N LEU A 14 -1.81 -4.65 0.63
CA LEU A 14 -0.66 -5.46 0.96
C LEU A 14 -0.65 -5.72 2.46
N PHE A 15 -0.18 -6.90 2.84
CA PHE A 15 0.05 -7.25 4.23
C PHE A 15 1.35 -8.03 4.36
N GLU A 16 2.03 -7.79 5.46
CA GLU A 16 3.22 -8.55 5.83
C GLU A 16 2.78 -9.87 6.48
N ASN A 17 3.29 -10.96 5.94
CA ASN A 17 3.16 -12.29 6.49
C ASN A 17 4.54 -12.85 6.84
N SER A 18 4.58 -13.96 7.57
CA SER A 18 5.83 -14.64 7.90
C SER A 18 5.65 -16.14 7.90
N ASP A 19 6.62 -16.85 7.33
CA ASP A 19 6.75 -18.30 7.46
C ASP A 19 7.97 -18.67 8.31
N ASN A 20 8.32 -19.96 8.36
CA ASN A 20 9.47 -20.46 9.10
C ASN A 20 10.84 -19.99 8.55
N TYR A 21 10.87 -19.40 7.35
CA TYR A 21 12.08 -18.97 6.67
C TYR A 21 12.27 -17.46 6.75
N ARG A 22 11.23 -16.67 6.47
CA ARG A 22 11.30 -15.21 6.51
C ARG A 22 9.92 -14.54 6.53
N SER A 23 9.93 -13.24 6.82
CA SER A 23 8.80 -12.35 6.52
C SER A 23 8.77 -11.99 5.04
N TYR A 24 7.56 -11.85 4.49
CA TYR A 24 7.32 -11.46 3.11
C TYR A 24 6.01 -10.64 3.01
N ILE A 25 5.79 -9.96 1.91
CA ILE A 25 4.60 -9.12 1.70
C ILE A 25 3.70 -9.74 0.63
N ASP A 26 2.43 -9.91 0.94
CA ASP A 26 1.41 -10.46 0.05
C ASP A 26 0.31 -9.43 -0.27
N CYS A 27 -0.26 -9.52 -1.46
CA CYS A 27 -1.50 -8.80 -1.79
C CYS A 27 -2.73 -9.66 -1.50
N PHE A 28 -3.65 -9.14 -0.69
CA PHE A 28 -4.89 -9.85 -0.33
C PHE A 28 -5.85 -10.04 -1.52
N GLN A 29 -5.90 -9.09 -2.46
CA GLN A 29 -6.87 -9.06 -3.56
C GLN A 29 -6.48 -9.96 -4.72
N CYS A 30 -5.20 -10.05 -5.06
CA CYS A 30 -4.72 -10.86 -6.20
C CYS A 30 -3.85 -12.04 -5.79
N GLY A 31 -3.57 -12.23 -4.50
CA GLY A 31 -2.79 -13.35 -3.98
C GLY A 31 -1.33 -13.36 -4.42
N HIS A 32 -0.79 -12.22 -4.86
CA HIS A 32 0.59 -12.13 -5.33
C HIS A 32 1.53 -11.81 -4.17
N SER A 33 2.51 -12.68 -3.96
CA SER A 33 3.65 -12.43 -3.06
C SER A 33 4.70 -11.57 -3.74
N LEU A 34 5.11 -10.49 -3.08
CA LEU A 34 6.08 -9.56 -3.64
C LEU A 34 7.47 -10.20 -3.75
N THR A 35 8.17 -9.82 -4.80
CA THR A 35 9.60 -10.09 -4.96
C THR A 35 10.42 -9.18 -4.06
N ALA A 36 11.67 -9.55 -3.79
CA ALA A 36 12.55 -8.74 -2.93
C ALA A 36 12.73 -7.29 -3.42
N VAL A 37 12.66 -7.05 -4.73
CA VAL A 37 12.73 -5.69 -5.32
C VAL A 37 11.44 -4.92 -5.02
N GLU A 38 10.28 -5.52 -5.26
CA GLU A 38 8.99 -4.90 -4.95
C GLU A 38 8.84 -4.62 -3.44
N GLU A 39 9.30 -5.54 -2.59
CA GLU A 39 9.30 -5.32 -1.14
C GLU A 39 10.19 -4.15 -0.72
N ALA A 40 11.38 -4.01 -1.34
CA ALA A 40 12.27 -2.89 -1.09
C ALA A 40 11.61 -1.56 -1.49
N ASP A 41 10.93 -1.51 -2.64
CA ASP A 41 10.21 -0.33 -3.12
C ASP A 41 9.06 0.04 -2.17
N ILE A 42 8.25 -0.92 -1.72
CA ILE A 42 7.15 -0.66 -0.77
C ILE A 42 7.68 -0.18 0.57
N ARG A 43 8.75 -0.80 1.10
CA ARG A 43 9.36 -0.39 2.38
C ARG A 43 10.02 0.99 2.26
N TYR A 44 10.59 1.31 1.10
CA TYR A 44 11.16 2.62 0.82
C TYR A 44 10.07 3.70 0.67
N ASP A 45 8.98 3.44 -0.06
CA ASP A 45 7.83 4.35 -0.21
C ASP A 45 7.20 4.71 1.16
N ASN A 46 7.21 3.76 2.11
CA ASN A 46 6.76 4.04 3.48
C ASN A 46 7.68 4.97 4.26
N PHE A 47 8.98 4.98 3.92
CA PHE A 47 9.96 5.83 4.57
C PHE A 47 10.03 7.21 3.89
N SER A 48 9.85 7.25 2.57
CA SER A 48 9.78 8.46 1.75
C SER A 48 8.33 8.90 1.58
N THR A 49 7.81 9.61 2.59
CA THR A 49 6.88 10.74 2.40
C THR A 49 6.11 10.76 1.08
N ARG A 50 4.89 10.18 1.03
CA ARG A 50 3.87 10.64 0.08
C ARG A 50 3.60 12.11 0.37
N THR A 51 4.40 12.99 -0.21
CA THR A 51 4.12 14.42 -0.26
C THR A 51 3.02 14.58 -1.29
N TYR A 52 1.77 14.52 -0.84
CA TYR A 52 0.66 14.97 -1.67
C TYR A 52 0.84 16.47 -1.85
N THR A 53 1.27 16.90 -3.04
CA THR A 53 1.13 18.30 -3.44
C THR A 53 -0.36 18.54 -3.61
N ILE A 54 -1.00 19.02 -2.53
CA ILE A 54 -2.35 19.56 -2.61
C ILE A 54 -2.24 20.80 -3.48
N LEU A 55 -2.69 20.71 -4.73
CA LEU A 55 -3.00 21.90 -5.51
C LEU A 55 -4.07 22.65 -4.72
N LEU A 56 -3.72 23.85 -4.22
CA LEU A 56 -4.56 24.66 -3.32
C LEU A 56 -5.99 24.92 -3.85
N ASP A 57 -6.22 24.72 -5.15
CA ASP A 57 -7.50 24.92 -5.83
C ASP A 57 -8.34 23.66 -6.06
N MET A 58 -7.94 22.48 -5.58
CA MET A 58 -8.80 21.28 -5.65
C MET A 58 -9.52 21.03 -4.32
N PRO A 59 -10.87 20.97 -4.30
CA PRO A 59 -11.59 20.63 -3.08
C PRO A 59 -11.23 19.21 -2.66
N ILE A 60 -10.67 19.09 -1.46
CA ILE A 60 -10.37 17.81 -0.84
C ILE A 60 -11.70 17.06 -0.66
N ARG A 61 -12.00 16.10 -1.55
CA ARG A 61 -13.07 15.14 -1.31
C ARG A 61 -12.54 14.09 -0.32
N VAL A 62 -12.39 14.50 0.94
CA VAL A 62 -12.31 13.55 2.05
C VAL A 62 -13.59 12.72 1.96
N LEU A 63 -13.46 11.40 1.85
CA LEU A 63 -14.57 10.46 1.72
C LEU A 63 -15.60 10.68 2.83
N ALA A 64 -16.64 11.48 2.55
CA ALA A 64 -17.87 11.50 3.32
C ALA A 64 -18.75 10.31 2.90
N ALA A 65 -18.23 9.09 3.10
CA ALA A 65 -18.96 7.86 2.84
C ALA A 65 -18.50 6.76 3.81
N ILE A 66 -18.65 7.02 5.11
CA ILE A 66 -18.69 5.97 6.13
C ILE A 66 -19.84 6.30 7.11
N ALA A 67 -21.06 6.36 6.57
CA ALA A 67 -22.31 6.27 7.33
C ALA A 67 -23.49 6.17 6.36
N ALA A 68 -23.90 4.94 6.04
CA ALA A 68 -25.26 4.59 5.62
C ALA A 68 -25.49 3.13 5.99
#